data_AF-A0A024TI21-F1
#
_entry.id   AF-A0A024TI21-F1
#
_cell.length_a   1.000
_cell.length_b   1.000
_cell.length_c   1.000
_cell.angle_alpha   90.00
_cell.angle_beta   90.00
_cell.angle_gamma   90.00
#
_symmetry.space_group_name_H-M   'P 1'
#
loop_
_entity.id
_entity.type
_entity.pdbx_description
1 polymer ?
#
loop_
_entity_poly.entity_id
_entity_poly.type
_entity_poly.pdbx_seq_one_letter_code
_entity_poly.pdbx_strand_id
1 'polypeptide(L)'
;MVPFDVHVHNAPALPKHPTFKCSTKEERRVFMASYNLYTSQTNALTANGVRPFVIPVSACIEPGTKQRVAEWDLGKDPEDVTESEWVVWFKQGYDVEPRALNSLKKGINAAVVLDMSIQDSDSRVCRILDGLSAAVRRDRQGWVFHEESQAIVKIITDAIKPASLYCAVTKQMALARNKTLKKNVYRFVRWLVEYAIGH
;
A
#
# COMPACT_ATOMS: atom_id res chain seq x y z
N MET A 1 43.61 -43.75 -0.67
CA MET A 1 42.89 -42.66 0.02
C MET A 1 42.82 -41.50 -0.97
N VAL A 2 41.67 -41.33 -1.63
CA VAL A 2 41.42 -40.23 -2.60
C VAL A 2 40.39 -39.32 -1.93
N PRO A 3 40.63 -38.01 -1.80
CA PRO A 3 39.63 -37.12 -1.24
C PRO A 3 38.56 -36.84 -2.31
N PHE A 4 37.29 -37.03 -1.94
CA PHE A 4 36.16 -36.55 -2.72
C PHE A 4 36.04 -35.03 -2.53
N ASP A 5 36.27 -34.28 -3.60
CA ASP A 5 35.85 -32.88 -3.70
C ASP A 5 34.32 -32.84 -3.78
N VAL A 6 33.66 -32.55 -2.66
CA VAL A 6 32.23 -32.22 -2.65
C VAL A 6 32.10 -30.73 -2.95
N HIS A 7 32.07 -30.37 -4.23
CA HIS A 7 31.65 -29.03 -4.65
C HIS A 7 30.11 -28.93 -4.54
N VAL A 8 29.63 -28.40 -3.40
CA VAL A 8 28.22 -28.00 -3.26
C VAL A 8 28.02 -26.69 -4.02
N HIS A 9 27.64 -26.79 -5.30
CA HIS A 9 27.17 -25.64 -6.08
C HIS A 9 25.68 -25.39 -5.82
N ASN A 10 25.33 -24.91 -4.62
CA ASN A 10 24.02 -24.29 -4.40
C ASN A 10 24.15 -22.79 -4.68
N ALA A 11 24.26 -22.42 -5.95
CA ALA A 11 24.06 -21.04 -6.36
C ALA A 11 22.60 -20.68 -6.06
N PRO A 12 22.30 -19.53 -5.44
CA PRO A 12 20.93 -19.09 -5.22
C PRO A 12 20.18 -19.04 -6.55
N ALA A 13 19.02 -19.68 -6.64
CA ALA A 13 18.17 -19.60 -7.82
C ALA A 13 17.80 -18.12 -8.06
N LEU A 14 17.99 -17.66 -9.30
CA LEU A 14 17.65 -16.28 -9.66
C LEU A 14 16.14 -16.05 -9.48
N PRO A 15 15.73 -14.92 -8.88
CA PRO A 15 14.33 -14.55 -8.77
C PRO A 15 13.66 -14.54 -10.15
N LYS A 16 12.52 -15.21 -10.27
CA LYS A 16 11.75 -15.19 -11.51
C LYS A 16 10.99 -13.86 -11.61
N HIS A 17 11.13 -13.17 -12.74
CA HIS A 17 10.35 -11.96 -12.99
C HIS A 17 8.86 -12.29 -13.15
N PRO A 18 7.95 -11.40 -12.74
CA PRO A 18 6.52 -11.59 -12.97
C PRO A 18 6.15 -11.41 -14.44
N THR A 19 4.93 -11.82 -14.80
CA THR A 19 4.34 -11.55 -16.12
C THR A 19 2.95 -10.93 -15.94
N PHE A 20 2.71 -9.80 -16.59
CA PHE A 20 1.40 -9.14 -16.61
C PHE A 20 0.61 -9.53 -17.87
N LYS A 21 -0.60 -10.05 -17.67
CA LYS A 21 -1.51 -10.52 -18.75
C LYS A 21 -2.91 -9.90 -18.68
N CYS A 22 -3.11 -8.98 -17.75
CA CYS A 22 -4.45 -8.58 -17.35
C CYS A 22 -4.74 -7.10 -17.69
N SER A 23 -5.85 -6.55 -17.17
CA SER A 23 -6.31 -5.22 -17.58
C SER A 23 -6.82 -4.33 -16.46
N THR A 24 -7.27 -4.91 -15.34
CA THR A 24 -7.92 -4.15 -14.26
C THR A 24 -6.93 -3.41 -13.37
N LYS A 25 -7.41 -2.36 -12.69
CA LYS A 25 -6.62 -1.62 -11.68
C LYS A 25 -6.11 -2.54 -10.55
N GLU A 26 -6.92 -3.51 -10.12
CA GLU A 26 -6.51 -4.48 -9.09
C GLU A 26 -5.33 -5.32 -9.57
N GLU A 27 -5.41 -5.86 -10.78
CA GLU A 27 -4.34 -6.69 -11.35
C GLU A 27 -3.07 -5.89 -11.58
N ARG A 28 -3.18 -4.60 -11.96
CA ARG A 28 -2.02 -3.68 -12.03
C ARG A 28 -1.34 -3.55 -10.66
N ARG A 29 -2.12 -3.42 -9.57
CA ARG A 29 -1.60 -3.33 -8.19
C ARG A 29 -0.92 -4.63 -7.75
N VAL A 30 -1.53 -5.78 -8.02
CA VAL A 30 -0.95 -7.10 -7.72
C VAL A 30 0.36 -7.32 -8.48
N PHE A 31 0.39 -6.94 -9.76
CA PHE A 31 1.61 -7.00 -10.56
C PHE A 31 2.72 -6.11 -10.01
N MET A 32 2.42 -4.84 -9.70
CA MET A 32 3.42 -3.92 -9.15
C MET A 32 3.97 -4.38 -7.80
N ALA A 33 3.14 -4.96 -6.93
CA ALA A 33 3.61 -5.57 -5.68
C ALA A 33 4.60 -6.72 -5.95
N SER A 34 4.27 -7.59 -6.92
CA SER A 34 5.12 -8.71 -7.32
C SER A 34 6.43 -8.24 -7.97
N TYR A 35 6.37 -7.21 -8.82
CA TYR A 35 7.54 -6.63 -9.49
C TYR A 35 8.49 -5.93 -8.50
N ASN A 36 7.94 -5.22 -7.51
CA ASN A 36 8.74 -4.61 -6.44
C ASN A 36 9.43 -5.68 -5.57
N LEU A 37 8.76 -6.79 -5.28
CA LEU A 37 9.36 -7.92 -4.58
C LEU A 37 10.50 -8.56 -5.39
N TYR A 38 10.25 -8.84 -6.67
CA TYR A 38 11.25 -9.35 -7.61
C TYR A 38 12.48 -8.42 -7.66
N THR A 39 12.26 -7.11 -7.78
CA THR A 39 13.32 -6.11 -7.82
C THR A 39 14.12 -6.09 -6.51
N SER A 40 13.45 -6.18 -5.37
CA SER A 40 14.09 -6.20 -4.05
C SER A 40 14.95 -7.45 -3.85
N GLN A 41 14.42 -8.63 -4.23
CA GLN A 41 15.15 -9.89 -4.19
C GLN A 41 16.36 -9.87 -5.14
N THR A 42 16.18 -9.34 -6.35
CA THR A 42 17.25 -9.21 -7.34
C THR A 42 18.35 -8.29 -6.80
N ASN A 43 18.00 -7.11 -6.29
CA ASN A 43 18.98 -6.18 -5.71
C ASN A 43 19.74 -6.77 -4.50
N ALA A 44 19.11 -7.66 -3.73
CA ALA A 44 19.75 -8.33 -2.60
C ALA A 44 20.86 -9.31 -3.01
N LEU A 45 20.86 -9.79 -4.26
CA LEU A 45 21.90 -10.68 -4.81
C LEU A 45 23.18 -9.96 -5.25
N THR A 46 23.34 -8.68 -4.90
CA THR A 46 24.56 -7.92 -5.20
C THR A 46 25.77 -8.54 -4.49
N ALA A 47 26.69 -9.11 -5.27
CA ALA A 47 27.98 -9.60 -4.79
C ALA A 47 29.11 -8.76 -5.41
N ASN A 48 30.13 -8.42 -4.62
CA ASN A 48 31.33 -7.71 -5.06
C ASN A 48 31.07 -6.39 -5.81
N GLY A 49 29.98 -5.68 -5.48
CA GLY A 49 29.62 -4.39 -6.09
C GLY A 49 28.94 -4.48 -7.47
N VAL A 50 28.76 -5.68 -8.03
CA VAL A 50 28.02 -5.87 -9.28
C VAL A 50 26.53 -5.97 -8.97
N ARG A 51 25.75 -4.97 -9.39
CA ARG A 51 24.28 -5.03 -9.30
C ARG A 51 23.73 -5.94 -10.40
N PRO A 52 22.92 -6.95 -10.06
CA PRO A 52 22.27 -7.79 -11.04
C PRO A 52 21.29 -6.99 -11.91
N PHE A 53 21.16 -7.41 -13.18
CA PHE A 53 20.26 -6.80 -14.15
C PHE A 53 18.80 -7.07 -13.78
N VAL A 54 18.00 -6.00 -13.65
CA VAL A 54 16.56 -6.07 -13.40
C VAL A 54 15.84 -6.02 -14.76
N ILE A 55 14.97 -6.99 -15.02
CA ILE A 55 14.16 -7.00 -16.24
C ILE A 55 13.25 -5.76 -16.25
N PRO A 56 13.24 -4.96 -17.34
CA PRO A 56 12.38 -3.79 -17.45
C PRO A 56 10.89 -4.17 -17.38
N VAL A 57 10.05 -3.22 -16.96
CA VAL A 57 8.62 -3.47 -16.76
C VAL A 57 7.96 -3.87 -18.07
N SER A 58 8.30 -3.22 -19.18
CA SER A 58 7.73 -3.55 -20.51
C SER A 58 7.97 -5.00 -20.92
N ALA A 59 9.15 -5.55 -20.61
CA ALA A 59 9.52 -6.93 -20.92
C ALA A 59 8.81 -7.96 -20.02
N CYS A 60 8.20 -7.51 -18.93
CA CYS A 60 7.33 -8.32 -18.08
C CYS A 60 5.87 -8.31 -18.54
N ILE A 61 5.51 -7.62 -19.63
CA ILE A 61 4.14 -7.57 -20.15
C ILE A 61 4.00 -8.58 -21.30
N GLU A 62 2.93 -9.36 -21.29
CA GLU A 62 2.63 -10.27 -22.40
C GLU A 62 2.38 -9.49 -23.70
N PRO A 63 2.89 -9.95 -24.87
CA PRO A 63 2.84 -9.17 -26.11
C PRO A 63 1.47 -8.60 -26.48
N GLY A 64 0.41 -9.42 -26.40
CA GLY A 64 -0.95 -8.94 -26.70
C GLY A 64 -1.46 -7.89 -25.72
N THR A 65 -1.07 -7.99 -24.44
CA THR A 65 -1.40 -6.99 -23.43
C THR A 65 -0.58 -5.71 -23.65
N LYS A 66 0.72 -5.83 -23.97
CA LYS A 66 1.60 -4.69 -24.29
C LYS A 66 1.02 -3.90 -25.46
N GLN A 67 0.63 -4.61 -26.53
CA GLN A 67 0.01 -4.00 -27.71
C GLN A 67 -1.28 -3.25 -27.36
N ARG A 68 -2.22 -3.92 -26.69
CA ARG A 68 -3.48 -3.30 -26.29
C ARG A 68 -3.26 -2.02 -25.46
N VAL A 69 -2.38 -2.05 -24.46
CA VAL A 69 -2.14 -0.88 -23.60
C VAL A 69 -1.55 0.27 -24.41
N ALA A 70 -0.53 -0.01 -25.21
CA ALA A 70 0.16 1.02 -25.97
C ALA A 70 -0.82 1.73 -26.92
N GLU A 71 -1.59 0.96 -27.69
CA GLU A 71 -2.53 1.49 -28.68
C GLU A 71 -3.72 2.20 -28.03
N TRP A 72 -4.39 1.55 -27.08
CA TRP A 72 -5.69 2.01 -26.57
C TRP A 72 -5.61 2.92 -25.35
N ASP A 73 -4.62 2.72 -24.48
CA ASP A 73 -4.51 3.48 -23.23
C ASP A 73 -3.48 4.62 -23.35
N LEU A 74 -2.41 4.42 -24.14
CA LEU A 74 -1.31 5.38 -24.29
C LEU A 74 -1.27 6.09 -25.65
N GLY A 75 -2.01 5.59 -26.65
CA GLY A 75 -2.07 6.18 -28.00
C GLY A 75 -0.74 6.13 -28.76
N LYS A 76 0.07 5.08 -28.55
CA LYS A 76 1.42 4.92 -29.10
C LYS A 76 1.64 3.54 -29.69
N ASP A 77 2.66 3.42 -30.54
CA ASP A 77 3.21 2.12 -30.91
C ASP A 77 3.85 1.45 -29.67
N PRO A 78 3.73 0.13 -29.48
CA PRO A 78 4.30 -0.58 -28.33
C PRO A 78 5.81 -0.38 -28.13
N GLU A 79 6.56 -0.11 -29.21
CA GLU A 79 8.00 0.11 -29.16
C GLU A 79 8.38 1.57 -28.86
N ASP A 80 7.45 2.52 -29.03
CA ASP A 80 7.63 3.94 -28.72
C ASP A 80 7.27 4.31 -27.28
N VAL A 81 6.69 3.39 -26.51
CA VAL A 81 6.34 3.61 -25.10
C VAL A 81 7.57 3.43 -24.22
N THR A 82 7.96 4.49 -23.52
CA THR A 82 9.12 4.48 -22.61
C THR A 82 8.83 3.70 -21.33
N GLU A 83 9.89 3.17 -20.68
CA GLU A 83 9.76 2.52 -19.36
C GLU A 83 9.06 3.41 -18.31
N SER A 84 9.32 4.72 -18.33
CA SER A 84 8.64 5.66 -17.44
C SER A 84 7.13 5.72 -17.68
N GLU A 85 6.70 5.66 -18.94
CA GLU A 85 5.27 5.69 -19.29
C GLU A 85 4.59 4.39 -18.88
N TRP A 86 5.24 3.24 -19.07
CA TRP A 86 4.77 1.96 -18.54
C TRP A 86 4.59 2.02 -17.02
N VAL A 87 5.58 2.55 -16.30
CA VAL A 87 5.50 2.71 -14.83
C VAL A 87 4.37 3.65 -14.43
N VAL A 88 4.18 4.77 -15.13
CA VAL A 88 3.08 5.71 -14.86
C VAL A 88 1.72 5.03 -15.08
N TRP A 89 1.55 4.29 -16.17
CA TRP A 89 0.32 3.56 -16.46
C TRP A 89 -0.01 2.48 -15.42
N PHE A 90 1.00 1.76 -14.93
CA PHE A 90 0.82 0.82 -13.81
C PHE A 90 0.46 1.54 -12.52
N LYS A 91 1.05 2.71 -12.25
CA LYS A 91 0.73 3.53 -11.06
C LYS A 91 -0.70 4.04 -11.05
N GLN A 92 -1.33 4.26 -12.22
CA GLN A 92 -2.76 4.57 -12.29
C GLN A 92 -3.66 3.46 -11.72
N GLY A 93 -3.13 2.24 -11.52
CA GLY A 93 -3.81 1.19 -10.76
C GLY A 93 -4.12 1.60 -9.31
N TYR A 94 -3.35 2.54 -8.77
CA TYR A 94 -3.48 3.13 -7.44
C TYR A 94 -4.25 4.46 -7.45
N ASP A 95 -4.78 4.89 -8.60
CA ASP A 95 -5.64 6.08 -8.63
C ASP A 95 -6.95 5.79 -7.89
N VAL A 96 -7.14 6.49 -6.78
CA VAL A 96 -8.29 6.34 -5.91
C VAL A 96 -9.52 6.93 -6.58
N GLU A 97 -10.52 6.07 -6.83
CA GLU A 97 -11.80 6.55 -7.33
C GLU A 97 -12.50 7.41 -6.27
N PRO A 98 -13.08 8.57 -6.63
CA PRO A 98 -13.77 9.42 -5.65
C PRO A 98 -14.88 8.69 -4.87
N ARG A 99 -15.55 7.73 -5.53
CA ARG A 99 -16.58 6.88 -4.91
C ARG A 99 -15.99 5.98 -3.83
N ALA A 100 -14.82 5.40 -4.09
CA ALA A 100 -14.07 4.55 -3.16
C ALA A 100 -13.73 5.32 -1.88
N LEU A 101 -13.12 6.50 -2.02
CA LEU A 101 -12.81 7.38 -0.89
C LEU A 101 -14.06 7.82 -0.12
N ASN A 102 -15.15 8.13 -0.82
CA ASN A 102 -16.41 8.53 -0.19
C ASN A 102 -17.08 7.40 0.61
N SER A 103 -17.09 6.17 0.08
CA SER A 103 -17.57 4.99 0.82
C SER A 103 -16.73 4.75 2.07
N LEU A 104 -15.41 4.84 1.94
CA LEU A 104 -14.49 4.71 3.06
C LEU A 104 -14.75 5.79 4.12
N LYS A 105 -14.92 7.06 3.72
CA LYS A 105 -15.25 8.16 4.64
C LYS A 105 -16.54 7.88 5.41
N LYS A 106 -17.59 7.38 4.74
CA LYS A 106 -18.84 6.98 5.40
C LYS A 106 -18.63 5.84 6.40
N GLY A 107 -17.85 4.81 6.01
CA GLY A 107 -17.51 3.68 6.87
C GLY A 107 -16.73 4.09 8.12
N ILE A 108 -15.70 4.93 7.95
CA ILE A 108 -14.90 5.47 9.06
C ILE A 108 -15.76 6.33 9.99
N ASN A 109 -16.61 7.23 9.45
CA ASN A 109 -17.50 8.05 10.28
C ASN A 109 -18.49 7.20 11.10
N ALA A 110 -18.95 6.07 10.58
CA ALA A 110 -19.78 5.14 11.33
C ALA A 110 -18.99 4.38 12.40
N ALA A 111 -17.70 4.09 12.14
CA ALA A 111 -16.82 3.31 13.01
C ALA A 111 -16.14 4.09 14.13
N VAL A 112 -15.79 5.36 13.89
CA VAL A 112 -15.00 6.22 14.81
C VAL A 112 -15.91 6.93 15.84
N VAL A 113 -17.18 6.56 15.92
CA VAL A 113 -18.02 7.00 17.03
C VAL A 113 -17.47 6.36 18.31
N LEU A 114 -16.69 7.13 19.06
CA LEU A 114 -16.36 6.85 20.46
C LEU A 114 -17.67 6.81 21.24
N ASP A 115 -18.18 5.59 21.41
CA ASP A 115 -19.37 5.33 22.19
C ASP A 115 -19.02 5.48 23.68
N MET A 116 -19.16 6.70 24.18
CA MET A 116 -18.87 7.05 25.57
C MET A 116 -19.85 6.40 26.56
N SER A 117 -20.88 5.68 26.08
CA SER A 117 -21.71 4.84 26.95
C SER A 117 -20.96 3.58 27.40
N ILE A 118 -19.96 3.12 26.64
CA ILE A 118 -19.06 2.04 27.04
C ILE A 118 -18.07 2.60 28.07
N GLN A 119 -18.20 2.17 29.33
CA GLN A 119 -17.35 2.64 30.42
C GLN A 119 -15.90 2.19 30.25
N ASP A 120 -15.71 0.92 29.89
CA ASP A 120 -14.39 0.31 29.72
C ASP A 120 -13.65 0.90 28.51
N SER A 121 -12.42 1.37 28.74
CA SER A 121 -11.59 1.99 27.70
C SER A 121 -11.18 0.99 26.64
N ASP A 122 -10.83 -0.23 27.04
CA ASP A 122 -10.35 -1.26 26.12
C ASP A 122 -11.49 -1.74 25.21
N SER A 123 -12.71 -1.86 25.74
CA SER A 123 -13.91 -2.18 24.97
C SER A 123 -14.29 -1.09 23.95
N ARG A 124 -14.11 0.20 24.30
CA ARG A 124 -14.28 1.32 23.34
C ARG A 124 -13.30 1.20 22.19
N VAL A 125 -12.05 0.92 22.52
CA VAL A 125 -10.94 0.76 21.58
C VAL A 125 -11.19 -0.42 20.63
N CYS A 126 -11.57 -1.58 21.16
CA CYS A 126 -11.89 -2.77 20.36
C CYS A 126 -13.03 -2.49 19.38
N ARG A 127 -14.10 -1.82 19.82
CA ARG A 127 -15.25 -1.46 18.96
C ARG A 127 -14.84 -0.58 17.77
N ILE A 128 -13.95 0.38 17.98
CA ILE A 128 -13.43 1.28 16.92
C ILE A 128 -12.56 0.50 15.94
N LEU A 129 -11.66 -0.36 16.44
CA LEU A 129 -10.81 -1.22 15.61
C LEU A 129 -11.63 -2.19 14.76
N ASP A 130 -12.69 -2.77 15.32
CA ASP A 130 -13.62 -3.63 14.60
C ASP A 130 -14.36 -2.86 13.50
N GLY A 131 -14.86 -1.66 13.81
CA GLY A 131 -15.53 -0.80 12.82
C GLY A 131 -14.60 -0.39 11.67
N LEU A 132 -13.36 0.02 11.97
CA LEU A 132 -12.35 0.35 10.96
C LEU A 132 -12.00 -0.87 10.10
N SER A 133 -11.79 -2.03 10.73
CA SER A 133 -11.50 -3.28 10.04
C SER A 133 -12.66 -3.74 9.15
N ALA A 134 -13.90 -3.54 9.59
CA ALA A 134 -15.10 -3.83 8.79
C ALA A 134 -15.22 -2.89 7.58
N ALA A 135 -14.93 -1.60 7.74
CA ALA A 135 -14.92 -0.64 6.63
C ALA A 135 -13.87 -1.01 5.56
N VAL A 136 -12.67 -1.43 5.99
CA VAL A 136 -11.61 -1.90 5.08
C VAL A 136 -12.03 -3.14 4.30
N ARG A 137 -12.62 -4.13 4.99
CA ARG A 137 -13.03 -5.40 4.38
C ARG A 137 -14.19 -5.24 3.41
N ARG A 138 -15.18 -4.41 3.74
CA ARG A 138 -16.40 -4.23 2.94
C ARG A 138 -16.11 -3.73 1.52
N ASP A 139 -15.14 -2.84 1.38
CA ASP A 139 -14.88 -2.17 0.10
C ASP A 139 -13.66 -2.75 -0.66
N ARG A 140 -12.96 -3.74 -0.10
CA ARG A 140 -11.66 -4.26 -0.61
C ARG A 140 -10.61 -3.14 -0.82
N GLN A 141 -10.61 -2.13 0.05
CA GLN A 141 -9.80 -0.91 -0.10
C GLN A 141 -8.59 -0.84 0.83
N GLY A 142 -8.06 -1.99 1.23
CA GLY A 142 -6.83 -2.04 2.04
C GLY A 142 -5.67 -1.26 1.39
N TRP A 143 -5.60 -1.26 0.05
CA TRP A 143 -4.60 -0.50 -0.69
C TRP A 143 -4.76 1.03 -0.56
N VAL A 144 -6.00 1.55 -0.44
CA VAL A 144 -6.27 2.99 -0.27
C VAL A 144 -5.68 3.50 1.05
N PHE A 145 -5.59 2.66 2.08
CA PHE A 145 -4.94 2.99 3.35
C PHE A 145 -3.43 3.22 3.23
N HIS A 146 -2.79 2.60 2.25
CA HIS A 146 -1.38 2.80 1.97
C HIS A 146 -1.16 4.06 1.12
N GLU A 147 -1.91 4.20 0.03
CA GLU A 147 -1.75 5.30 -0.93
C GLU A 147 -2.23 6.64 -0.36
N GLU A 148 -3.42 6.65 0.25
CA GLU A 148 -4.07 7.84 0.80
C GLU A 148 -3.92 7.93 2.32
N SER A 149 -2.82 7.40 2.85
CA SER A 149 -2.57 7.34 4.31
C SER A 149 -2.77 8.69 5.01
N GLN A 150 -2.29 9.79 4.42
CA GLN A 150 -2.45 11.13 4.98
C GLN A 150 -3.92 11.61 4.95
N ALA A 151 -4.61 11.40 3.83
CA ALA A 151 -6.01 11.78 3.70
C ALA A 151 -6.89 10.98 4.65
N ILE A 152 -6.62 9.68 4.82
CA ILE A 152 -7.35 8.81 5.75
C ILE A 152 -7.06 9.18 7.20
N VAL A 153 -5.81 9.47 7.57
CA VAL A 153 -5.48 9.98 8.91
C VAL A 153 -6.24 11.27 9.21
N LYS A 154 -6.34 12.16 8.23
CA LYS A 154 -7.15 13.39 8.35
C LYS A 154 -8.63 13.07 8.53
N ILE A 155 -9.19 12.17 7.72
CA ILE A 155 -10.61 11.74 7.84
C ILE A 155 -10.89 11.16 9.23
N ILE A 156 -10.03 10.29 9.74
CA ILE A 156 -10.19 9.70 11.09
C ILE A 156 -10.11 10.81 12.14
N THR A 157 -9.16 11.75 12.01
CA THR A 157 -9.02 12.88 12.93
C THR A 157 -10.29 13.75 12.94
N ASP A 158 -10.80 14.11 11.76
CA ASP A 158 -12.01 14.93 11.60
C ASP A 158 -13.28 14.23 12.11
N ALA A 159 -13.27 12.89 12.22
CA ALA A 159 -14.38 12.10 12.74
C ALA A 159 -14.43 12.03 14.28
N ILE A 160 -13.40 12.52 14.99
CA ILE A 160 -13.33 12.49 16.46
C ILE A 160 -14.37 13.45 17.04
N LYS A 161 -15.38 12.90 17.72
CA LYS A 161 -16.50 13.69 18.27
C LYS A 161 -16.18 14.52 19.52
N PRO A 162 -15.44 14.03 20.54
CA PRO A 162 -15.12 14.88 21.68
C PRO A 162 -14.22 16.03 21.23
N ALA A 163 -14.72 17.27 21.32
CA ALA A 163 -14.00 18.45 20.83
C ALA A 163 -12.64 18.64 21.52
N SER A 164 -12.53 18.27 22.80
CA SER A 164 -11.27 18.28 23.57
C SER A 164 -10.24 17.33 22.96
N LEU A 165 -10.63 16.07 22.73
CA LEU A 165 -9.77 15.06 22.11
C LEU A 165 -9.40 15.44 20.66
N TYR A 166 -10.36 15.95 19.88
CA TYR A 166 -10.10 16.46 18.53
C TYR A 166 -9.03 17.56 18.53
N CYS A 167 -9.17 18.54 19.44
CA CYS A 167 -8.19 19.63 19.57
C CYS A 167 -6.80 19.10 19.96
N ALA A 168 -6.73 18.16 20.90
CA ALA A 168 -5.48 17.57 21.36
C ALA A 168 -4.80 16.75 20.25
N VAL A 169 -5.54 15.92 19.54
CA VAL A 169 -5.04 15.09 18.43
C VAL A 169 -4.56 15.97 17.27
N THR A 170 -5.32 16.99 16.91
CA THR A 170 -4.92 17.95 15.86
C THR A 170 -3.59 18.64 16.20
N LYS A 171 -3.41 19.06 17.47
CA LYS A 171 -2.14 19.62 17.95
C LYS A 171 -0.99 18.62 17.85
N GLN A 172 -1.21 17.36 18.25
CA GLN A 172 -0.18 16.32 18.11
C GLN A 172 0.16 16.07 16.63
N MET A 173 -0.83 16.09 15.74
CA MET A 173 -0.59 15.90 14.31
C MET A 173 0.13 17.08 13.67
N ALA A 174 0.11 18.28 14.25
CA ALA A 174 0.90 19.40 13.75
C ALA A 174 2.41 19.24 14.03
N LEU A 175 2.81 18.40 14.99
CA LEU A 175 4.21 18.26 15.40
C LEU A 175 5.05 17.49 14.36
N ALA A 176 6.24 18.00 14.06
CA ALA A 176 7.18 17.37 13.13
C ALA A 176 7.56 15.94 13.52
N ARG A 177 7.65 15.63 14.83
CA ARG A 177 7.93 14.29 15.35
C ARG A 177 6.89 13.23 14.93
N ASN A 178 5.67 13.65 14.62
CA ASN A 178 4.55 12.77 14.25
C ASN A 178 4.37 12.63 12.72
N LYS A 179 5.33 13.11 11.92
CA LYS A 179 5.28 13.01 10.44
C LYS A 179 5.16 11.56 9.95
N THR A 180 5.77 10.61 10.65
CA THR A 180 5.70 9.17 10.30
C THR A 180 4.33 8.56 10.62
N LEU A 181 3.61 9.06 11.62
CA LEU A 181 2.25 8.61 11.94
C LEU A 181 1.28 8.93 10.80
N LYS A 182 1.42 10.09 10.17
CA LYS A 182 0.57 10.49 9.03
C LYS A 182 0.72 9.59 7.79
N LYS A 183 1.82 8.84 7.69
CA LYS A 183 2.11 7.95 6.55
C LYS A 183 1.69 6.50 6.81
N ASN A 184 1.15 6.19 7.98
CA ASN A 184 0.77 4.83 8.34
C ASN A 184 -0.49 4.86 9.18
N VAL A 185 -1.63 4.57 8.54
CA VAL A 185 -2.94 4.62 9.19
C VAL A 185 -3.02 3.66 10.38
N TYR A 186 -2.47 2.44 10.26
CA TYR A 186 -2.48 1.47 11.35
C TYR A 186 -1.71 1.95 12.58
N ARG A 187 -0.54 2.54 12.37
CA ARG A 187 0.28 3.12 13.44
C ARG A 187 -0.41 4.34 14.06
N PHE A 188 -1.03 5.18 13.23
CA PHE A 188 -1.82 6.31 13.71
C PHE A 188 -3.01 5.87 14.56
N VAL A 189 -3.78 4.86 14.11
CA VAL A 189 -4.95 4.35 14.86
C VAL A 189 -4.52 3.77 16.21
N ARG A 190 -3.45 2.97 16.25
CA ARG A 190 -2.90 2.45 17.52
C ARG A 190 -2.46 3.57 18.46
N TRP A 191 -1.76 4.58 17.93
CA TRP A 191 -1.35 5.74 18.71
C TRP A 191 -2.56 6.56 19.21
N LEU A 192 -3.57 6.77 18.36
CA LEU A 192 -4.79 7.52 18.71
C LEU A 192 -5.54 6.84 19.85
N VAL A 193 -5.62 5.51 19.80
CA VAL A 193 -6.18 4.65 20.84
C VAL A 193 -5.45 4.85 22.17
N GLU A 194 -4.12 4.71 22.19
CA GLU A 194 -3.30 4.88 23.41
C GLU A 194 -3.41 6.31 23.95
N TYR A 195 -3.44 7.30 23.06
CA TYR A 195 -3.54 8.71 23.41
C TYR A 195 -4.90 9.07 24.02
N ALA A 196 -5.98 8.44 23.55
CA ALA A 196 -7.33 8.68 24.05
C ALA A 196 -7.61 8.05 25.42
N ILE A 197 -6.85 7.02 25.85
CA ILE A 197 -6.99 6.42 27.19
C ILE A 197 -6.59 7.42 28.28
N GLY A 198 -5.61 8.27 28.00
CA GLY A 198 -5.12 9.28 28.94
C GLY A 198 -5.87 10.61 28.91
N HIS A 199 -7.01 10.70 28.18
CA HIS A 199 -7.72 11.94 27.90
C HIS A 199 -9.19 11.88 28.30
#